data_AF-A0A941T7Y4-F1
#
_entry.id   AF-A0A941T7Y4-F1
#
_cell.length_a   1.000
_cell.length_b   1.000
_cell.length_c   1.000
_cell.angle_alpha   90.00
_cell.angle_beta   90.00
_cell.angle_gamma   90.00
#
_symmetry.space_group_name_H-M   'P 1'
#
loop_
_entity.id
_entity.type
_entity.pdbx_description
1 polymer ?
#
loop_
_entity_poly.entity_id
_entity_poly.type
_entity_poly.pdbx_seq_one_letter_code
_entity_poly.pdbx_strand_id
1 'polypeptide(L)'
;MSRPIDLRQLHQGAPWDELWHDWRTLKFELHIVPPTWVLADIVLANGYTGILFPSQAHEGGTNLVVYPEQPKSGNAVIVNDPDGRLPHDQTGWAR
;
A
#
# COMPACT_ATOMS: atom_id res chain seq x y z
N MET A 1 10.31 12.62 12.11
CA MET A 1 9.00 11.93 12.22
C MET A 1 8.93 10.91 11.10
N SER A 2 8.75 9.62 11.42
CA SER A 2 8.62 8.57 10.40
C SER A 2 7.20 8.62 9.83
N ARG A 3 7.08 8.71 8.50
CA ARG A 3 5.82 8.95 7.77
C ARG A 3 5.76 8.08 6.51
N PRO A 4 4.58 7.88 5.91
CA PRO A 4 4.49 7.31 4.58
C PRO A 4 5.14 8.24 3.53
N ILE A 5 5.74 7.64 2.50
CA ILE A 5 6.11 8.37 1.29
C ILE A 5 4.86 8.55 0.42
N ASP A 6 4.67 9.75 -0.09
CA ASP A 6 3.53 10.08 -0.95
C ASP A 6 3.95 9.97 -2.42
N LEU A 7 3.78 8.76 -2.95
CA LEU A 7 4.09 8.48 -4.33
C LEU A 7 3.13 9.22 -5.27
N ARG A 8 1.90 9.56 -4.86
CA ARG A 8 0.94 10.30 -5.72
C ARG A 8 1.51 11.60 -6.31
N GLN A 9 2.49 12.20 -5.66
CA GLN A 9 3.16 13.41 -6.12
C GLN A 9 3.97 13.20 -7.41
N LEU A 10 4.41 11.97 -7.71
CA LEU A 10 5.10 11.65 -8.95
C LEU A 10 4.15 11.56 -10.16
N HIS A 11 2.82 11.48 -9.95
CA HIS A 11 1.83 11.57 -11.03
C HIS A 11 1.78 12.95 -11.72
N GLN A 12 2.47 13.97 -11.20
CA GLN A 12 2.58 15.27 -11.86
C GLN A 12 3.70 15.32 -12.94
N GLY A 13 4.39 14.20 -13.18
CA GLY A 13 5.40 14.02 -14.23
C GLY A 13 4.99 12.95 -15.26
N ALA A 14 5.98 12.34 -15.94
CA ALA A 14 5.73 11.22 -16.86
C ALA A 14 4.80 10.16 -16.23
N PRO A 15 3.92 9.51 -17.00
CA PRO A 15 3.07 8.44 -16.49
C PRO A 15 3.92 7.41 -15.77
N TRP A 16 3.37 6.84 -14.71
CA TRP A 16 4.01 5.77 -13.97
C TRP A 16 4.38 4.68 -14.95
N ASP A 17 5.61 4.18 -14.82
CA ASP A 17 6.07 3.06 -15.63
C ASP A 17 4.99 1.97 -15.68
N GLU A 18 4.67 1.44 -16.85
CA GLU A 18 3.61 0.45 -17.07
C GLU A 18 3.75 -0.75 -16.12
N LEU A 19 4.99 -1.04 -15.70
CA LEU A 19 5.32 -2.04 -14.69
C LEU A 19 4.58 -1.87 -13.34
N TRP A 20 4.14 -0.65 -13.01
CA TRP A 20 3.31 -0.34 -11.84
C TRP A 20 1.84 -0.67 -12.03
N HIS A 21 1.36 -0.47 -13.26
CA HIS A 21 -0.05 -0.66 -13.57
C HIS A 21 -0.41 -2.13 -13.71
N ASP A 22 0.55 -2.98 -14.05
CA ASP A 22 0.27 -4.37 -14.39
C ASP A 22 0.98 -5.40 -13.49
N TRP A 23 1.26 -5.02 -12.23
CA TRP A 23 1.93 -5.88 -11.27
C TRP A 23 1.23 -7.24 -11.07
N ARG A 24 -0.10 -7.28 -11.21
CA ARG A 24 -0.90 -8.52 -11.11
C ARG A 24 -0.55 -9.47 -12.25
N THR A 25 -0.56 -9.00 -13.49
CA THR A 25 -0.19 -9.80 -14.67
C THR A 25 1.25 -10.25 -14.58
N LEU A 26 2.17 -9.34 -14.21
CA LEU A 26 3.57 -9.70 -13.96
C LEU A 26 3.68 -10.87 -12.98
N LYS A 27 2.95 -10.81 -11.86
CA LYS A 27 3.04 -11.83 -10.80
C LYS A 27 2.34 -13.14 -11.16
N PHE A 28 1.09 -13.08 -11.62
CA PHE A 28 0.21 -14.23 -11.73
C PHE A 28 0.28 -14.90 -13.10
N GLU A 29 0.42 -14.12 -14.16
CA GLU A 29 0.49 -14.65 -15.52
C GLU A 29 1.94 -14.91 -15.91
N LEU A 30 2.80 -13.91 -15.74
CA LEU A 30 4.18 -13.97 -16.23
C LEU A 30 5.18 -14.53 -15.22
N HIS A 31 4.76 -14.76 -13.97
CA HIS A 31 5.61 -15.27 -12.88
C HIS A 31 6.88 -14.43 -12.63
N ILE A 32 6.84 -13.16 -12.98
CA ILE A 32 7.89 -12.17 -12.76
C ILE A 32 7.70 -11.54 -11.38
N VAL A 33 8.80 -11.28 -10.67
CA VAL A 33 8.77 -10.48 -9.44
C VAL A 33 8.40 -9.05 -9.81
N PRO A 34 7.26 -8.52 -9.33
CA PRO A 34 6.85 -7.18 -9.68
C PRO A 34 7.89 -6.15 -9.22
N PRO A 35 8.26 -5.18 -10.07
CA PRO A 35 9.15 -4.08 -9.68
C PRO A 35 8.64 -3.30 -8.47
N THR A 36 7.33 -3.29 -8.25
CA THR A 36 6.68 -2.71 -7.06
C THR A 36 7.19 -3.28 -5.74
N TRP A 37 7.72 -4.50 -5.72
CA TRP A 37 8.33 -5.11 -4.52
C TRP A 37 9.70 -4.51 -4.20
N VAL A 38 10.51 -4.17 -5.20
CA VAL A 38 11.80 -3.49 -5.01
C VAL A 38 11.60 -2.13 -4.33
N LEU A 39 10.48 -1.46 -4.59
CA LEU A 39 10.18 -0.20 -3.92
C LEU A 39 9.84 -0.37 -2.44
N ALA A 40 9.28 -1.50 -2.03
CA ALA A 40 9.12 -1.77 -0.61
C ALA A 40 10.49 -1.76 0.10
N ASP A 41 11.49 -2.43 -0.48
CA ASP A 41 12.85 -2.45 0.07
C ASP A 41 13.48 -1.05 0.13
N ILE A 42 13.34 -0.26 -0.94
CA ILE A 42 13.83 1.13 -0.98
C ILE A 42 13.15 1.97 0.11
N VAL A 43 11.83 1.87 0.25
CA VAL A 43 11.04 2.65 1.21
C VAL A 43 11.42 2.29 2.65
N LEU A 44 11.57 1.00 2.94
CA LEU A 44 12.04 0.49 4.24
C LEU A 44 13.47 0.96 4.54
N ALA A 45 14.39 0.84 3.58
CA ALA A 45 15.79 1.25 3.74
C ALA A 45 15.93 2.75 4.02
N ASN A 46 14.99 3.57 3.53
CA ASN A 46 14.96 5.02 3.77
C ASN A 46 14.16 5.41 5.04
N GLY A 47 13.69 4.43 5.83
CA GLY A 47 13.03 4.68 7.13
C GLY A 47 11.62 5.27 7.05
N TYR A 48 10.93 5.09 5.91
CA TYR A 48 9.53 5.44 5.74
C TYR A 48 8.62 4.35 6.31
N THR A 49 7.43 4.73 6.79
CA THR A 49 6.48 3.78 7.42
C THR A 49 5.51 3.13 6.44
N GLY A 50 5.54 3.51 5.17
CA GLY A 50 4.51 3.10 4.21
C GLY A 50 4.56 3.87 2.91
N ILE A 51 3.59 3.58 2.03
CA ILE A 51 3.47 4.14 0.68
C ILE A 51 2.03 4.58 0.44
N LEU A 52 1.83 5.83 0.00
CA LEU A 52 0.55 6.31 -0.55
C LEU A 52 0.62 6.34 -2.07
N PHE A 53 -0.33 5.69 -2.75
CA PHE A 53 -0.38 5.60 -4.22
C PHE A 53 -1.83 5.59 -4.72
N PRO A 54 -2.12 5.96 -5.98
CA PRO A 54 -3.50 5.96 -6.47
C PRO A 54 -4.10 4.57 -6.57
N SER A 55 -5.42 4.51 -6.39
CA SER A 55 -6.19 3.29 -6.58
C SER A 55 -6.41 3.01 -8.06
N GLN A 56 -6.19 1.77 -8.46
CA GLN A 56 -6.59 1.27 -9.78
C GLN A 56 -8.05 0.79 -9.82
N ALA A 57 -8.62 0.46 -8.65
CA ALA A 57 -9.99 -0.06 -8.55
C ALA A 57 -11.03 1.06 -8.42
N HIS A 58 -10.61 2.25 -7.98
CA HIS A 58 -11.49 3.40 -7.79
C HIS A 58 -10.77 4.67 -8.25
N GLU A 59 -11.28 5.28 -9.32
CA GLU A 59 -10.75 6.53 -9.85
C GLU A 59 -10.76 7.63 -8.77
N GLY A 60 -9.65 8.36 -8.63
CA GLY A 60 -9.45 9.35 -7.56
C GLY A 60 -9.20 8.75 -6.17
N GLY A 61 -9.33 7.43 -6.00
CA GLY A 61 -9.04 6.74 -4.75
C GLY A 61 -7.55 6.75 -4.40
N THR A 62 -7.25 6.64 -3.11
CA THR A 62 -5.87 6.50 -2.59
C THR A 62 -5.76 5.20 -1.82
N ASN A 63 -4.71 4.44 -2.10
CA ASN A 63 -4.30 3.28 -1.33
C ASN A 63 -3.15 3.64 -0.38
N LEU A 64 -3.06 2.92 0.74
CA LEU A 64 -1.98 3.04 1.71
C LEU A 64 -1.42 1.64 2.01
N VAL A 65 -0.12 1.47 1.80
CA VAL A 65 0.66 0.35 2.37
C VAL A 65 1.23 0.82 3.70
N VAL A 66 1.09 0.00 4.74
CA VAL A 66 1.68 0.24 6.06
C VAL A 66 2.69 -0.87 6.35
N TYR A 67 3.92 -0.49 6.71
CA TYR A 67 4.95 -1.43 7.18
C TYR A 67 4.96 -1.41 8.71
N PRO A 68 4.36 -2.39 9.39
CA PRO A 68 4.11 -2.31 10.84
C PRO A 68 5.39 -2.30 11.69
N GLU A 69 6.51 -2.74 11.14
CA GLU A 69 7.80 -2.80 11.84
C GLU A 69 8.59 -1.47 11.81
N GLN A 70 8.21 -0.52 10.95
CA GLN A 70 8.89 0.78 10.81
C GLN A 70 8.42 1.91 11.74
N PRO A 71 7.12 2.02 12.07
CA PRO A 71 6.62 2.99 13.03
C PRO A 71 7.41 2.96 14.35
N LYS A 72 8.13 4.06 14.64
CA LYS A 72 8.71 4.30 15.96
C LYS A 72 7.64 4.76 16.95
N SER A 73 7.95 4.70 18.24
CA SER A 73 7.03 5.04 19.34
C SER A 73 6.20 6.30 19.04
N GLY A 74 4.87 6.15 19.07
CA GLY A 74 3.90 7.24 18.84
C GLY A 74 2.96 7.05 17.65
N ASN A 75 3.25 6.12 16.73
CA ASN A 75 2.38 5.77 15.61
C ASN A 75 1.56 4.52 15.94
N ALA A 76 0.25 4.52 15.62
CA ALA A 76 -0.64 3.39 15.84
C ALA A 76 -1.57 3.18 14.64
N VAL A 77 -1.87 1.91 14.32
CA VAL A 77 -2.96 1.53 13.43
C VAL A 77 -4.10 1.07 14.30
N ILE A 78 -5.22 1.79 14.26
CA ILE A 78 -6.41 1.51 15.06
C ILE A 78 -7.54 1.17 14.11
N VAL A 79 -8.27 0.10 14.42
CA VAL A 79 -9.47 -0.27 13.69
C VAL A 79 -10.54 0.78 13.94
N ASN A 80 -11.01 1.43 12.88
CA ASN A 80 -12.14 2.36 12.95
C ASN A 80 -13.44 1.62 12.63
N ASP A 81 -14.08 1.08 13.67
CA ASP A 81 -15.37 0.39 13.58
C ASP A 81 -16.37 0.94 14.60
N PRO A 82 -16.88 2.17 14.38
CA PRO A 82 -17.75 2.83 15.35
C PRO A 82 -19.09 2.10 15.55
N ASP A 83 -19.51 1.32 14.55
CA ASP A 83 -20.79 0.62 14.54
C ASP A 83 -20.67 -0.87 14.94
N GLY A 84 -19.47 -1.37 15.22
CA GLY A 84 -19.24 -2.78 15.56
C GLY A 84 -19.62 -3.75 14.42
N ARG A 85 -19.46 -3.32 13.16
CA ARG A 85 -19.87 -4.10 11.98
C ARG A 85 -18.77 -5.02 11.46
N LEU A 86 -17.52 -4.80 11.87
CA LEU A 86 -16.43 -5.67 11.45
C LEU A 86 -16.50 -6.99 12.24
N PRO A 87 -16.30 -8.14 11.57
CA PRO A 87 -16.16 -9.41 12.25
C PRO A 87 -15.06 -9.36 13.32
N HIS A 88 -15.36 -9.86 14.51
CA HIS A 88 -14.38 -9.97 15.60
C HIS A 88 -13.25 -10.95 15.27
N ASP A 89 -13.53 -11.94 14.42
CA ASP A 89 -12.58 -12.93 13.96
C ASP A 89 -12.88 -13.37 12.52
N GLN A 90 -12.10 -14.33 12.02
CA GLN A 90 -12.23 -14.83 10.66
C GLN A 90 -13.56 -15.56 10.39
N THR A 91 -14.32 -15.94 11.43
CA THR A 91 -15.56 -16.72 11.28
C THR A 91 -16.76 -15.86 10.87
N GLY A 92 -16.69 -14.54 11.07
CA GLY A 92 -17.78 -13.61 10.74
C GLY A 92 -17.77 -13.06 9.31
N TRP A 93 -16.79 -13.42 8.47
CA TRP A 93 -16.78 -13.01 7.06
C TRP A 93 -17.70 -13.93 6.24
N ALA A 94 -18.73 -13.36 5.61
CA ALA A 94 -19.52 -14.08 4.62
C ALA A 94 -18.62 -14.47 3.43
N ARG A 95 -18.75 -15.72 2.98
CA ARG A 95 -17.94 -16.28 1.90
C ARG A 95 -18.35 -15.76 0.52
#